data_AF-A0A5N5SX63-F1
#
_entry.id   AF-A0A5N5SX63-F1
#
_cell.length_a   1.000
_cell.length_b   1.000
_cell.length_c   1.000
_cell.angle_alpha   90.00
_cell.angle_beta   90.00
_cell.angle_gamma   90.00
#
_symmetry.space_group_name_H-M   'P 1'
#
loop_
_entity.id
_entity.type
_entity.pdbx_description
1 polymer ?
#
loop_
_entity_poly.entity_id
_entity_poly.type
_entity_poly.pdbx_seq_one_letter_code
_entity_poly.pdbx_strand_id
1 'polypeptide(L)'
;LQVVLNSILKAMVPLLNIALLVLFVIIIYAIIGLELFAGSLHYTCYNAETGNMMNGPHPCSPKNGTGFDCAVMNTATKTFTCQRGWDGPNYGITNFDNFGLAMLTVFQCITMEGWTEMMYFIADANGNSWQWIYFVSMIIIGAFFVMNLILGVLSGEFSKEREKAQARGDFMKLRKKQQIEEDLKGYLDWILAAEDIENDEAEEQQEEADARQVETESIDRPEDVEENRQPSWFQRKKKNFDK
;
A
#
# COMPACT_ATOMS: atom_id res chain seq x y z
N LEU A 1 -1.07 -1.59 19.21
CA LEU A 1 -0.87 -2.89 18.51
C LEU A 1 -2.08 -3.29 17.65
N GLN A 2 -3.30 -3.33 18.21
CA GLN A 2 -4.53 -3.75 17.48
C GLN A 2 -4.83 -2.91 16.22
N VAL A 3 -4.64 -1.58 16.28
CA VAL A 3 -4.83 -0.67 15.13
C VAL A 3 -3.88 -0.99 13.98
N VAL A 4 -2.62 -1.33 14.30
CA VAL A 4 -1.61 -1.70 13.31
C VAL A 4 -1.96 -3.05 12.68
N LEU A 5 -2.36 -4.04 13.48
CA LEU A 5 -2.69 -5.39 13.01
C LEU A 5 -3.93 -5.39 12.09
N ASN A 6 -4.97 -4.62 12.45
CA ASN A 6 -6.14 -4.42 11.60
C ASN A 6 -5.82 -3.65 10.30
N SER A 7 -4.78 -2.81 10.31
CA SER A 7 -4.32 -2.12 9.09
C SER A 7 -3.58 -3.08 8.15
N ILE A 8 -2.75 -3.97 8.71
CA ILE A 8 -2.04 -5.01 7.95
C ILE A 8 -3.04 -6.00 7.31
N LEU A 9 -4.03 -6.47 8.07
CA LEU A 9 -5.03 -7.41 7.57
C LEU A 9 -5.83 -6.85 6.38
N LYS A 10 -6.18 -5.55 6.41
CA LYS A 10 -6.87 -4.90 5.29
C LYS A 10 -6.00 -4.80 4.03
N ALA A 11 -4.69 -4.63 4.19
CA ALA A 11 -3.74 -4.58 3.08
C ALA A 11 -3.43 -5.98 2.48
N MET A 12 -3.63 -7.05 3.24
CA MET A 12 -3.34 -8.42 2.79
C MET A 12 -4.36 -8.96 1.77
N VAL A 13 -5.61 -8.52 1.83
CA VAL A 13 -6.69 -8.99 0.93
C VAL A 13 -6.36 -8.78 -0.55
N PRO A 14 -5.94 -7.59 -1.02
CA PRO A 14 -5.55 -7.40 -2.43
C PRO A 14 -4.28 -8.17 -2.81
N LEU A 15 -3.36 -8.42 -1.86
CA LEU A 15 -2.15 -9.21 -2.07
C LEU A 15 -2.45 -10.70 -2.27
N LEU A 16 -3.56 -11.21 -1.74
CA LEU A 16 -3.93 -12.62 -1.84
C LEU A 16 -4.15 -13.06 -3.29
N ASN A 17 -4.79 -12.24 -4.12
CA ASN A 17 -5.00 -12.56 -5.54
C ASN A 17 -3.67 -12.72 -6.30
N ILE A 18 -2.68 -11.91 -5.95
CA ILE A 18 -1.33 -12.01 -6.52
C ILE A 18 -0.64 -13.26 -6.00
N ALA A 19 -0.71 -13.51 -4.69
CA ALA A 19 -0.14 -14.70 -4.08
C ALA A 19 -0.68 -15.99 -4.71
N LEU A 20 -1.98 -16.03 -5.06
CA LEU A 20 -2.58 -17.13 -5.81
C LEU A 20 -2.01 -17.28 -7.22
N LEU A 21 -1.78 -16.16 -7.93
CA LEU A 21 -1.12 -16.20 -9.25
C LEU A 21 0.31 -16.71 -9.15
N VAL A 22 1.08 -16.26 -8.15
CA VAL A 22 2.45 -16.72 -7.91
C VAL A 22 2.47 -18.20 -7.57
N LEU A 23 1.57 -18.64 -6.70
CA LEU A 23 1.41 -20.05 -6.35
C LEU A 23 1.09 -20.89 -7.59
N PHE A 24 0.24 -20.40 -8.49
CA PHE A 24 -0.08 -21.10 -9.73
C PHE A 24 1.15 -21.26 -10.64
N VAL A 25 1.97 -20.22 -10.78
CA VAL A 25 3.24 -20.29 -11.52
C VAL A 25 4.21 -21.29 -10.87
N ILE A 26 4.34 -21.28 -9.54
CA ILE A 26 5.14 -22.25 -8.79
C ILE A 26 4.68 -23.68 -9.08
N ILE A 27 3.37 -23.93 -9.07
CA ILE A 27 2.80 -25.26 -9.33
C ILE A 27 3.14 -25.72 -10.75
N ILE A 28 3.00 -24.87 -11.76
CA ILE A 28 3.33 -25.23 -13.15
C ILE A 28 4.79 -25.64 -13.27
N TYR A 29 5.71 -24.81 -12.78
CA TYR A 29 7.14 -25.11 -12.84
C TYR A 29 7.51 -26.32 -11.99
N ALA A 30 6.87 -26.53 -10.84
CA ALA A 30 7.11 -27.69 -9.99
C ALA A 30 6.70 -29.00 -10.68
N ILE A 31 5.57 -29.04 -11.39
CA ILE A 31 5.14 -30.22 -12.14
C ILE A 31 6.11 -30.49 -13.29
N ILE A 32 6.49 -29.45 -14.05
CA ILE A 32 7.45 -29.59 -15.15
C ILE A 32 8.81 -30.08 -14.63
N GLY A 33 9.31 -29.50 -13.53
CA GLY A 33 10.57 -29.91 -12.92
C GLY A 33 10.55 -31.33 -12.38
N LEU A 34 9.43 -31.76 -11.80
CA LEU A 34 9.23 -33.14 -11.33
C LEU A 34 9.32 -34.14 -12.49
N GLU A 35 8.61 -33.89 -13.59
CA GLU A 35 8.65 -34.79 -14.76
C GLU A 35 10.03 -34.85 -15.43
N LEU A 36 10.78 -33.74 -15.39
CA LEU A 36 12.08 -33.64 -16.07
C LEU A 36 13.26 -34.14 -15.23
N PHE A 37 13.21 -33.98 -13.90
CA PHE A 37 14.37 -34.12 -13.01
C PHE A 37 14.14 -35.07 -11.83
N ALA A 38 13.01 -35.79 -11.77
CA ALA A 38 12.77 -36.76 -10.72
C ALA A 38 13.89 -37.82 -10.64
N GLY A 39 14.44 -38.01 -9.44
CA GLY A 39 15.41 -39.03 -9.11
C GLY A 39 16.83 -38.79 -9.63
N SER A 40 17.10 -37.67 -10.32
CA SER A 40 18.42 -37.42 -10.93
C SER A 40 19.48 -36.98 -9.92
N LEU A 41 19.08 -36.44 -8.77
CA LEU A 41 19.99 -35.83 -7.80
C LEU A 41 20.53 -36.79 -6.72
N HIS A 42 20.27 -38.09 -6.84
CA HIS A 42 20.71 -39.11 -5.86
C HIS A 42 22.03 -39.80 -6.19
N TYR A 43 22.68 -39.38 -7.27
CA TYR A 43 23.95 -39.93 -7.74
C TYR A 43 25.08 -38.99 -7.36
N THR A 44 26.13 -39.51 -6.73
CA THR A 44 27.37 -38.76 -6.46
C THR A 44 28.58 -39.67 -6.65
N CYS A 45 29.78 -39.10 -6.60
CA CYS A 45 30.99 -39.90 -6.77
C CYS A 45 31.42 -40.56 -5.46
N TYR A 46 31.61 -41.86 -5.54
CA TYR A 46 32.18 -42.68 -4.48
C TYR A 46 33.56 -43.17 -4.88
N ASN A 47 34.46 -43.27 -3.92
CA ASN A 47 35.75 -43.88 -4.13
C ASN A 47 35.57 -45.41 -4.32
N ALA A 48 36.07 -45.94 -5.43
CA ALA A 48 35.91 -47.35 -5.82
C ALA A 48 36.60 -48.33 -4.85
N GLU A 49 37.64 -47.90 -4.13
CA GLU A 49 38.40 -48.76 -3.22
C GLU A 49 37.84 -48.72 -1.79
N THR A 50 37.45 -47.55 -1.32
CA THR A 50 37.01 -47.35 0.09
C THR A 50 35.50 -47.34 0.26
N GLY A 51 34.74 -47.17 -0.82
CA GLY A 51 33.27 -47.04 -0.77
C GLY A 51 32.78 -45.76 -0.10
N ASN A 52 33.68 -44.81 0.20
CA ASN A 52 33.33 -43.54 0.84
C ASN A 52 32.90 -42.50 -0.21
N MET A 53 31.93 -41.66 0.16
CA MET A 53 31.55 -40.47 -0.62
C MET A 53 32.69 -39.45 -0.66
N MET A 54 32.74 -38.66 -1.75
CA MET A 54 33.69 -37.54 -1.83
C MET A 54 33.39 -36.46 -0.77
N ASN A 55 34.42 -35.69 -0.41
CA ASN A 55 34.25 -34.49 0.40
C ASN A 55 33.60 -33.39 -0.46
N GLY A 56 32.43 -32.87 -0.04
CA GLY A 56 31.65 -31.91 -0.83
C GLY A 56 30.90 -32.58 -1.98
N PRO A 57 29.94 -33.49 -1.69
CA PRO A 57 29.24 -34.25 -2.71
C PRO A 57 28.45 -33.32 -3.63
N HIS A 58 28.58 -33.55 -4.92
CA HIS A 58 27.75 -32.94 -5.95
C HIS A 58 27.19 -34.05 -6.88
N PRO A 59 26.15 -33.75 -7.67
CA PRO A 59 25.56 -34.73 -8.56
C PRO A 59 26.55 -35.24 -9.61
N CYS A 60 26.35 -36.47 -10.07
CA CYS A 60 27.10 -37.02 -11.19
C CYS A 60 26.20 -37.78 -12.15
N SER A 61 26.69 -37.98 -13.38
CA SER A 61 26.02 -38.78 -14.38
C SER A 61 26.59 -40.20 -14.41
N PRO A 62 25.77 -41.26 -14.57
CA PRO A 62 26.25 -42.62 -14.79
C PRO A 62 27.15 -42.74 -16.03
N LYS A 63 27.90 -43.85 -16.16
CA LYS A 63 28.75 -44.10 -17.34
C LYS A 63 27.90 -44.04 -18.63
N ASN A 64 28.28 -43.17 -19.56
CA ASN A 64 27.57 -42.76 -20.80
C ASN A 64 26.53 -41.64 -20.66
N GLY A 65 26.41 -41.01 -19.49
CA GLY A 65 25.63 -39.80 -19.32
C GLY A 65 26.31 -38.56 -19.89
N THR A 66 25.51 -37.50 -20.07
CA THR A 66 25.97 -36.19 -20.57
C THR A 66 26.35 -35.22 -19.46
N GLY A 67 26.14 -35.61 -18.19
CA GLY A 67 26.49 -34.80 -17.02
C GLY A 67 27.94 -34.97 -16.59
N PHE A 68 28.20 -34.67 -15.33
CA PHE A 68 29.52 -34.73 -14.73
C PHE A 68 30.04 -36.17 -14.63
N ASP A 69 31.21 -36.42 -15.22
CA ASP A 69 31.89 -37.71 -15.12
C ASP A 69 32.91 -37.71 -13.97
N CYS A 70 32.64 -38.54 -12.96
CA CYS A 70 33.53 -38.77 -11.84
C CYS A 70 34.94 -39.23 -12.25
N ALA A 71 35.10 -39.80 -13.45
CA ALA A 71 36.39 -40.23 -13.97
C ALA A 71 37.39 -39.07 -14.14
N VAL A 72 36.91 -37.83 -14.27
CA VAL A 72 37.76 -36.62 -14.34
C VAL A 72 38.56 -36.43 -13.05
N MET A 73 38.08 -36.94 -11.92
CA MET A 73 38.77 -36.89 -10.63
C MET A 73 39.71 -38.08 -10.38
N ASN A 74 39.83 -39.01 -11.34
CA ASN A 74 40.68 -40.18 -11.18
C ASN A 74 42.16 -39.80 -11.19
N THR A 75 42.91 -40.38 -10.27
CA THR A 75 44.38 -40.29 -10.21
C THR A 75 44.97 -41.70 -10.22
N ALA A 76 46.29 -41.82 -10.37
CA ALA A 76 46.96 -43.12 -10.40
C ALA A 76 46.67 -44.03 -9.19
N THR A 77 46.25 -43.45 -8.05
CA THR A 77 46.00 -44.15 -6.79
C THR A 77 44.56 -44.06 -6.28
N LYS A 78 43.68 -43.31 -6.95
CA LYS A 78 42.28 -43.16 -6.52
C LYS A 78 41.36 -43.17 -7.73
N THR A 79 40.39 -44.07 -7.70
CA THR A 79 39.35 -44.17 -8.73
C THR A 79 38.01 -43.77 -8.11
N PHE A 80 37.29 -42.87 -8.75
CA PHE A 80 35.94 -42.45 -8.41
C PHE A 80 34.94 -43.03 -9.41
N THR A 81 33.80 -43.48 -8.90
CA THR A 81 32.69 -44.01 -9.68
C THR A 81 31.40 -43.34 -9.26
N CYS A 82 30.57 -42.97 -10.24
CA CYS A 82 29.25 -42.43 -9.97
C CYS A 82 28.34 -43.55 -9.46
N GLN A 83 27.82 -43.42 -8.24
CA GLN A 83 26.93 -44.41 -7.63
C GLN A 83 25.73 -43.71 -6.99
N ARG A 84 24.63 -44.44 -6.90
CA ARG A 84 23.44 -44.03 -6.17
C ARG A 84 23.62 -44.29 -4.68
N GLY A 85 23.12 -43.41 -3.84
CA GLY A 85 23.22 -43.56 -2.37
C GLY A 85 23.35 -42.24 -1.62
N TRP A 86 23.32 -41.12 -2.34
CA TRP A 86 23.31 -39.80 -1.75
C TRP A 86 21.88 -39.30 -1.57
N ASP A 87 21.59 -38.74 -0.40
CA ASP A 87 20.28 -38.12 -0.11
C ASP A 87 19.98 -36.94 -1.05
N GLY A 88 21.03 -36.34 -1.61
CA GLY A 88 20.95 -35.22 -2.55
C GLY A 88 21.42 -33.89 -1.94
N PRO A 89 21.41 -32.81 -2.73
CA PRO A 89 21.84 -31.49 -2.27
C PRO A 89 21.03 -31.03 -1.04
N ASN A 90 21.67 -30.27 -0.16
CA ASN A 90 21.06 -29.75 1.08
C ASN A 90 20.36 -30.83 1.93
N TYR A 91 21.03 -31.97 2.16
CA TYR A 91 20.50 -33.10 2.92
C TYR A 91 19.19 -33.67 2.33
N GLY A 92 19.07 -33.65 1.00
CA GLY A 92 17.89 -34.14 0.29
C GLY A 92 16.66 -33.23 0.41
N ILE A 93 16.82 -31.95 0.78
CA ILE A 93 15.71 -30.99 0.82
C ILE A 93 15.43 -30.41 -0.57
N THR A 94 16.48 -30.02 -1.30
CA THR A 94 16.36 -29.40 -2.61
C THR A 94 16.45 -30.47 -3.68
N ASN A 95 15.29 -30.97 -4.12
CA ASN A 95 15.15 -31.97 -5.18
C ASN A 95 13.78 -31.87 -5.89
N PHE A 96 13.60 -32.71 -6.90
CA PHE A 96 12.38 -32.80 -7.72
C PHE A 96 11.69 -34.17 -7.61
N ASP A 97 11.92 -34.93 -6.52
CA ASP A 97 11.44 -36.31 -6.39
C ASP A 97 9.96 -36.38 -5.96
N ASN A 98 9.51 -35.36 -5.24
CA ASN A 98 8.15 -35.26 -4.74
C ASN A 98 7.58 -33.87 -5.04
N PHE A 99 6.27 -33.81 -5.28
CA PHE A 99 5.59 -32.55 -5.61
C PHE A 99 5.84 -31.44 -4.58
N GLY A 100 5.82 -31.77 -3.29
CA GLY A 100 6.10 -30.80 -2.21
C GLY A 100 7.53 -30.25 -2.22
N LEU A 101 8.53 -31.10 -2.44
CA LEU A 101 9.95 -30.69 -2.49
C LEU A 101 10.27 -29.96 -3.79
N ALA A 102 9.64 -30.36 -4.91
CA ALA A 102 9.71 -29.64 -6.18
C ALA A 102 9.16 -28.22 -6.03
N MET A 103 8.00 -28.05 -5.38
CA MET A 103 7.43 -26.72 -5.08
C MET A 103 8.37 -25.89 -4.20
N LEU A 104 8.98 -26.47 -3.17
CA LEU A 104 9.93 -25.77 -2.30
C LEU A 104 11.17 -25.32 -3.08
N THR A 105 11.73 -26.20 -3.91
CA THR A 105 12.91 -25.91 -4.73
C THR A 105 12.62 -24.81 -5.76
N VAL A 106 11.44 -24.86 -6.41
CA VAL A 106 10.99 -23.81 -7.34
C VAL A 106 10.76 -22.49 -6.61
N PHE A 107 10.15 -22.52 -5.42
CA PHE A 107 9.96 -21.34 -4.59
C PHE A 107 11.31 -20.68 -4.24
N GLN A 108 12.29 -21.46 -3.79
CA GLN A 108 13.65 -20.98 -3.54
C GLN A 108 14.24 -20.33 -4.80
N CYS A 109 14.13 -20.99 -5.95
CA CYS A 109 14.66 -20.44 -7.20
C CYS A 109 13.99 -19.12 -7.62
N ILE A 110 12.66 -18.99 -7.43
CA ILE A 110 11.92 -17.76 -7.73
C ILE A 110 12.32 -16.61 -6.82
N THR A 111 12.75 -16.89 -5.58
CA THR A 111 13.33 -15.86 -4.70
C THR A 111 14.72 -15.37 -5.15
N MET A 112 15.23 -15.86 -6.28
CA MET A 112 16.55 -15.55 -6.84
C MET A 112 17.71 -15.94 -5.92
N GLU A 113 17.49 -16.89 -5.02
CA GLU A 113 18.48 -17.42 -4.07
C GLU A 113 18.76 -18.89 -4.43
N GLY A 114 20.03 -19.28 -4.46
CA GLY A 114 20.44 -20.66 -4.79
C GLY A 114 20.07 -21.20 -6.19
N TRP A 115 19.42 -20.41 -7.05
CA TRP A 115 18.90 -20.89 -8.35
C TRP A 115 20.00 -21.32 -9.32
N THR A 116 21.14 -20.64 -9.32
CA THR A 116 22.30 -20.98 -10.15
C THR A 116 22.93 -22.29 -9.70
N GLU A 117 23.04 -22.49 -8.39
CA GLU A 117 23.54 -23.75 -7.82
C GLU A 117 22.63 -24.91 -8.21
N MET A 118 21.32 -24.71 -8.13
CA MET A 118 20.36 -25.73 -8.53
C MET A 118 20.40 -26.06 -10.02
N MET A 119 20.60 -25.04 -10.86
CA MET A 119 20.86 -25.24 -12.30
C MET A 119 22.14 -26.06 -12.52
N TYR A 120 23.23 -25.76 -11.81
CA TYR A 120 24.48 -26.51 -11.95
C TYR A 120 24.36 -27.94 -11.43
N PHE A 121 23.64 -28.18 -10.34
CA PHE A 121 23.36 -29.54 -9.86
C PHE A 121 22.59 -30.37 -10.89
N ILE A 122 21.59 -29.78 -11.55
CA ILE A 122 20.87 -30.46 -12.63
C ILE A 122 21.77 -30.65 -13.86
N ALA A 123 22.66 -29.69 -14.15
CA ALA A 123 23.61 -29.81 -15.25
C ALA A 123 24.64 -30.94 -15.00
N ASP A 124 25.11 -31.08 -13.77
CA ASP A 124 26.02 -32.16 -13.37
C ASP A 124 25.33 -33.54 -13.40
N ALA A 125 24.03 -33.61 -13.12
CA ALA A 125 23.27 -34.85 -13.21
C ALA A 125 22.96 -35.25 -14.67
N ASN A 126 22.40 -34.31 -15.45
CA ASN A 126 21.75 -34.60 -16.74
C ASN A 126 22.46 -33.97 -17.97
N GLY A 127 23.54 -33.23 -17.77
CA GLY A 127 24.24 -32.46 -18.81
C GLY A 127 23.73 -31.02 -18.97
N ASN A 128 24.38 -30.23 -19.83
CA ASN A 128 24.16 -28.79 -19.95
C ASN A 128 23.57 -28.35 -21.31
N SER A 129 22.76 -29.17 -21.96
CA SER A 129 22.28 -28.87 -23.33
C SER A 129 21.05 -27.95 -23.34
N TRP A 130 20.01 -28.30 -22.57
CA TRP A 130 18.71 -27.63 -22.60
C TRP A 130 18.21 -27.22 -21.22
N GLN A 131 18.82 -27.73 -20.15
CA GLN A 131 18.40 -27.57 -18.76
C GLN A 131 18.43 -26.09 -18.32
N TRP A 132 19.40 -25.31 -18.81
CA TRP A 132 19.47 -23.87 -18.57
C TRP A 132 18.22 -23.12 -19.04
N ILE A 133 17.51 -23.61 -20.08
CA ILE A 133 16.28 -22.97 -20.59
C ILE A 133 15.18 -23.03 -19.54
N TYR A 134 15.05 -24.15 -18.83
CA TYR A 134 14.10 -24.29 -17.73
C TYR A 134 14.36 -23.26 -16.63
N PHE A 135 15.61 -23.16 -16.16
CA PHE A 135 15.96 -22.24 -15.07
C PHE A 135 15.90 -20.76 -15.50
N VAL A 136 16.43 -20.41 -16.67
CA VAL A 136 16.41 -19.03 -17.16
C VAL A 136 14.98 -18.55 -17.45
N SER A 137 14.14 -19.39 -18.07
CA SER A 137 12.72 -19.03 -18.29
C SER A 137 11.97 -18.87 -16.96
N MET A 138 12.24 -19.72 -15.97
CA MET A 138 11.68 -19.61 -14.62
C MET A 138 12.07 -18.29 -13.94
N ILE A 139 13.31 -17.79 -14.11
CA ILE A 139 13.70 -16.49 -13.54
C ILE A 139 13.02 -15.33 -14.26
N ILE A 140 12.94 -15.36 -15.59
CA ILE A 140 12.31 -14.29 -16.38
C ILE A 140 10.80 -14.23 -16.12
N ILE A 141 10.10 -15.36 -16.23
CA ILE A 141 8.64 -15.45 -16.14
C ILE A 141 8.18 -15.59 -14.68
N GLY A 142 8.92 -16.30 -13.85
CA GLY A 142 8.54 -16.57 -12.46
C GLY A 142 9.01 -15.49 -11.49
N ALA A 143 10.23 -14.96 -11.62
CA ALA A 143 10.77 -14.03 -10.63
C ALA A 143 10.57 -12.56 -11.06
N PHE A 144 11.03 -12.16 -12.25
CA PHE A 144 10.93 -10.75 -12.67
C PHE A 144 9.49 -10.29 -12.92
N PHE A 145 8.69 -11.10 -13.60
CA PHE A 145 7.28 -10.77 -13.84
C PHE A 145 6.49 -10.69 -12.53
N VAL A 146 6.69 -11.63 -11.61
CA VAL A 146 6.01 -11.63 -10.30
C VAL A 146 6.41 -10.42 -9.46
N MET A 147 7.70 -10.11 -9.36
CA MET A 147 8.17 -8.95 -8.62
C MET A 147 7.58 -7.65 -9.18
N ASN A 148 7.54 -7.50 -10.50
CA ASN A 148 6.93 -6.34 -11.15
C ASN A 148 5.42 -6.26 -10.92
N LEU A 149 4.72 -7.40 -10.92
CA LEU A 149 3.29 -7.47 -10.63
C LEU A 149 2.99 -7.06 -9.18
N ILE A 150 3.76 -7.56 -8.21
CA ILE A 150 3.64 -7.23 -6.79
C ILE A 150 3.84 -5.72 -6.59
N LEU A 151 4.91 -5.15 -7.15
CA LEU A 151 5.18 -3.72 -7.07
C LEU A 151 4.06 -2.88 -7.72
N GLY A 152 3.56 -3.30 -8.88
CA GLY A 152 2.47 -2.63 -9.59
C GLY A 152 1.19 -2.57 -8.77
N VAL A 153 0.77 -3.69 -8.17
CA VAL A 153 -0.45 -3.72 -7.36
C VAL A 153 -0.27 -3.00 -6.03
N LEU A 154 0.87 -3.15 -5.36
CA LEU A 154 1.17 -2.38 -4.14
C LEU A 154 1.13 -0.88 -4.40
N SER A 155 1.69 -0.44 -5.54
CA SER A 155 1.63 0.96 -5.97
C SER A 155 0.19 1.42 -6.22
N GLY A 156 -0.63 0.59 -6.88
CA GLY A 156 -2.05 0.86 -7.11
C GLY A 156 -2.86 0.97 -5.82
N GLU A 157 -2.69 0.03 -4.89
CA GLU A 157 -3.38 0.03 -3.59
C GLU A 157 -2.93 1.19 -2.70
N PHE A 158 -1.62 1.49 -2.65
CA PHE A 158 -1.12 2.66 -1.94
C PHE A 158 -1.61 3.97 -2.54
N SER A 159 -1.76 4.05 -3.87
CA SER A 159 -2.34 5.23 -4.53
C SER A 159 -3.80 5.41 -4.13
N LYS A 160 -4.59 4.33 -4.13
CA LYS A 160 -6.00 4.33 -3.75
C LYS A 160 -6.21 4.70 -2.27
N GLU A 161 -5.39 4.16 -1.37
CA GLU A 161 -5.46 4.53 0.04
C GLU A 161 -5.02 5.98 0.29
N ARG A 162 -3.99 6.46 -0.45
CA ARG A 162 -3.58 7.86 -0.39
C ARG A 162 -4.68 8.80 -0.88
N GLU A 163 -5.36 8.48 -1.97
CA GLU A 163 -6.47 9.27 -2.51
C GLU A 163 -7.62 9.39 -1.51
N LYS A 164 -8.02 8.29 -0.86
CA LYS A 164 -9.03 8.31 0.21
C LYS A 164 -8.60 9.17 1.41
N ALA A 165 -7.33 9.12 1.79
CA ALA A 165 -6.79 9.94 2.88
C ALA A 165 -6.79 11.43 2.52
N GLN A 166 -6.40 11.77 1.28
CA GLN A 166 -6.44 13.14 0.76
C GLN A 166 -7.87 13.68 0.72
N ALA A 167 -8.83 12.94 0.17
CA ALA A 167 -10.24 13.35 0.14
C ALA A 167 -10.83 13.61 1.54
N ARG A 168 -10.45 12.80 2.54
CA ARG A 168 -10.85 13.05 3.94
C ARG A 168 -10.21 14.30 4.52
N GLY A 169 -8.93 14.53 4.23
CA GLY A 169 -8.22 15.74 4.64
C GLY A 169 -8.84 17.00 4.02
N ASP A 170 -9.15 16.95 2.73
CA ASP A 170 -9.78 18.04 2.00
C ASP A 170 -11.20 18.32 2.51
N PHE A 171 -11.98 17.28 2.79
CA PHE A 171 -13.30 17.43 3.40
C PHE A 171 -13.24 18.10 4.79
N MET A 172 -12.30 17.67 5.65
CA MET A 172 -12.12 18.33 6.95
C MET A 172 -11.68 19.78 6.80
N LYS A 173 -10.82 20.08 5.82
CA LYS A 173 -10.35 21.44 5.54
C LYS A 173 -11.49 22.34 5.04
N LEU A 174 -12.33 21.84 4.13
CA LEU A 174 -13.53 22.53 3.65
C LEU A 174 -14.51 22.82 4.79
N ARG A 175 -14.78 21.83 5.63
CA ARG A 175 -15.67 21.99 6.78
C ARG A 175 -15.15 23.02 7.79
N LYS A 176 -13.84 23.01 8.09
CA LYS A 176 -13.22 24.04 8.94
C LYS A 176 -13.33 25.43 8.33
N LYS A 177 -13.19 25.55 7.01
CA LYS A 177 -13.31 26.82 6.32
C LYS A 177 -14.75 27.36 6.38
N GLN A 178 -15.74 26.52 6.09
CA GLN A 178 -17.16 26.89 6.21
C GLN A 178 -17.52 27.33 7.64
N GLN A 179 -17.07 26.59 8.65
CA GLN A 179 -17.32 26.94 10.05
C GLN A 179 -16.78 28.34 10.39
N ILE A 180 -15.54 28.64 10.00
CA ILE A 180 -14.93 29.95 10.25
C ILE A 180 -15.69 31.06 9.52
N GLU A 181 -16.17 30.81 8.31
CA GLU A 181 -16.93 31.79 7.52
C GLU A 181 -18.31 32.09 8.14
N GLU A 182 -19.01 31.06 8.63
CA GLU A 182 -20.26 31.21 9.38
C GLU A 182 -20.05 31.95 10.70
N ASP A 183 -19.02 31.58 11.47
CA ASP A 183 -18.68 32.22 12.74
C ASP A 183 -18.34 33.72 12.52
N LEU A 184 -17.54 34.03 11.48
CA LEU A 184 -17.16 35.41 11.14
C LEU A 184 -18.37 36.27 10.77
N LYS A 185 -19.31 35.72 9.98
CA LYS A 185 -20.55 36.42 9.63
C LYS A 185 -21.41 36.68 10.87
N GLY A 186 -21.53 35.69 11.75
CA GLY A 186 -22.21 35.84 13.04
C GLY A 186 -21.62 36.97 13.87
N TYR A 187 -20.28 37.06 13.99
CA TYR A 187 -19.64 38.17 14.69
C TYR A 187 -19.92 39.53 14.05
N LEU A 188 -19.93 39.62 12.72
CA LEU A 188 -20.22 40.86 12.00
C LEU A 188 -21.66 41.33 12.22
N ASP A 189 -22.63 40.41 12.15
CA ASP A 189 -24.05 40.72 12.39
C ASP A 189 -24.28 41.25 13.82
N TRP A 190 -23.58 40.69 14.81
CA TRP A 190 -23.63 41.18 16.19
C TRP A 190 -23.02 42.58 16.35
N ILE A 191 -21.92 42.88 15.65
CA ILE A 191 -21.30 44.21 15.68
C ILE A 191 -22.20 45.26 15.04
N LEU A 192 -22.75 44.97 13.86
CA LEU A 192 -23.66 45.87 13.15
C LEU A 192 -24.92 46.16 13.96
N ALA A 193 -25.50 45.13 14.58
CA ALA A 193 -26.67 45.32 15.43
C ALA A 193 -26.37 46.20 16.66
N ALA A 194 -25.15 46.11 17.22
CA ALA A 194 -24.75 47.00 18.32
C ALA A 194 -24.57 48.45 17.85
N GLU A 195 -24.01 48.67 16.66
CA GLU A 195 -23.84 50.01 16.07
C GLU A 195 -25.19 50.66 15.71
N ASP A 196 -26.14 49.88 15.19
CA ASP A 196 -27.52 50.36 14.94
C ASP A 196 -28.20 50.80 16.24
N ILE A 197 -28.03 50.05 17.34
CA ILE A 197 -28.57 50.44 18.66
C ILE A 197 -27.93 51.74 19.16
N GLU A 198 -26.61 51.91 19.03
CA GLU A 198 -25.93 53.16 19.41
C GLU A 198 -26.40 54.36 18.59
N ASN A 199 -26.65 54.19 17.29
CA ASN A 199 -27.18 55.24 16.42
C ASN A 199 -28.64 55.59 16.77
N ASP A 200 -29.50 54.60 17.00
CA ASP A 200 -30.88 54.80 17.42
C ASP A 200 -30.92 55.56 18.77
N GLU A 201 -30.07 55.19 19.73
CA GLU A 201 -29.95 55.90 21.02
C GLU A 201 -29.45 57.35 20.84
N ALA A 202 -28.55 57.59 19.89
CA ALA A 202 -28.05 58.94 19.58
C ALA A 202 -29.12 59.80 18.89
N GLU A 203 -29.91 59.23 17.97
CA GLU A 203 -31.04 59.90 17.33
C GLU A 203 -32.13 60.25 18.34
N GLU A 204 -32.47 59.32 19.25
CA GLU A 204 -33.42 59.57 20.35
C GLU A 204 -32.94 60.70 21.28
N GLN A 205 -31.65 60.73 21.63
CA GLN A 205 -31.07 61.82 22.43
C GLN A 205 -31.10 63.16 21.71
N GLN A 206 -30.93 63.17 20.38
CA GLN A 206 -30.94 64.39 19.58
C GLN A 206 -32.36 64.92 19.36
N GLU A 207 -33.36 64.04 19.17
CA GLU A 207 -34.78 64.43 19.17
C GLU A 207 -35.21 64.99 20.53
N GLU A 208 -34.77 64.42 21.66
CA GLU A 208 -35.04 64.97 22.99
C GLU A 208 -34.39 66.34 23.22
N ALA A 209 -33.18 66.55 22.69
CA ALA A 209 -32.48 67.83 22.78
C ALA A 209 -33.16 68.94 21.95
N ASP A 210 -33.58 68.62 20.71
CA ASP A 210 -34.35 69.53 19.87
C ASP A 210 -35.72 69.86 20.50
N ALA A 211 -36.40 68.86 21.06
CA ALA A 211 -37.67 69.09 21.77
C ALA A 211 -37.51 70.03 22.98
N ARG A 212 -36.42 69.91 23.75
CA ARG A 212 -36.12 70.85 24.86
C ARG A 212 -35.77 72.24 24.36
N GLN A 213 -35.05 72.39 23.24
CA GLN A 213 -34.77 73.72 22.68
C GLN A 213 -36.04 74.44 22.24
N VAL A 214 -36.99 73.72 21.61
CA VAL A 214 -38.31 74.26 21.23
C VAL A 214 -39.13 74.70 22.45
N GLU A 215 -39.11 73.93 23.55
CA GLU A 215 -39.74 74.37 24.80
C GLU A 215 -39.07 75.61 25.40
N THR A 216 -37.74 75.73 25.29
CA THR A 216 -36.99 76.86 25.84
C THR A 216 -37.18 78.14 25.02
N GLU A 217 -37.28 78.06 23.68
CA GLU A 217 -37.61 79.21 22.81
C GLU A 217 -39.07 79.65 22.93
N SER A 218 -39.98 78.76 23.34
CA SER A 218 -41.40 79.09 23.57
C SER A 218 -41.67 79.86 24.87
N ILE A 219 -40.68 79.94 25.78
CA ILE A 219 -40.79 80.63 27.09
C ILE A 219 -40.52 82.15 26.99
N ASP A 220 -39.94 82.64 25.89
CA ASP A 220 -39.58 84.06 25.70
C ASP A 220 -40.51 84.87 24.77
N ARG A 221 -41.80 84.51 24.66
CA ARG A 221 -42.80 85.31 23.94
C ARG A 221 -44.12 85.43 24.72
N PRO A 222 -44.62 86.64 25.02
CA PRO A 222 -45.93 86.77 25.66
C PRO A 222 -47.07 86.58 24.64
N GLU A 223 -48.03 85.76 25.08
CA GLU A 223 -49.44 85.59 24.69
C GLU A 223 -49.85 85.78 23.22
N ASP A 224 -50.25 84.67 22.57
CA ASP A 224 -51.60 84.49 22.02
C ASP A 224 -51.83 83.02 21.64
N VAL A 225 -53.05 82.54 21.93
CA VAL A 225 -53.48 81.14 21.85
C VAL A 225 -53.74 80.70 20.41
N GLU A 226 -53.16 79.57 19.98
CA GLU A 226 -53.85 78.63 19.09
C GLU A 226 -53.33 77.19 19.28
N GLU A 227 -54.21 76.33 19.78
CA GLU A 227 -53.99 74.90 20.02
C GLU A 227 -53.83 74.17 18.69
N ASN A 228 -52.65 73.63 18.42
CA ASN A 228 -52.46 72.63 17.36
C ASN A 228 -51.69 71.43 17.90
N ARG A 229 -52.43 70.41 18.35
CA ARG A 229 -51.88 69.12 18.78
C ARG A 229 -51.14 68.46 17.62
N GLN A 230 -49.81 68.43 17.70
CA GLN A 230 -49.03 67.49 16.90
C GLN A 230 -49.30 66.04 17.37
N PRO A 231 -49.44 65.08 16.45
CA PRO A 231 -49.78 63.71 16.80
C PRO A 231 -48.62 63.03 17.51
N SER A 232 -48.95 62.27 18.56
CA SER A 232 -48.03 61.45 19.34
C SER A 232 -47.24 60.49 18.46
N TRP A 233 -45.96 60.30 18.79
CA TRP A 233 -44.99 59.38 18.18
C TRP A 233 -45.58 57.99 17.82
N PHE A 234 -46.47 57.46 18.65
CA PHE A 234 -47.17 56.19 18.43
C PHE A 234 -48.01 56.16 17.12
N GLN A 235 -48.55 57.29 16.69
CA GLN A 235 -49.36 57.40 15.48
C GLN A 235 -48.53 57.46 14.20
N ARG A 236 -47.27 57.92 14.28
CA ARG A 236 -46.34 57.90 13.13
C ARG A 236 -45.78 56.50 12.90
N LYS A 237 -45.39 55.78 13.96
CA LYS A 237 -44.81 54.43 13.85
C LYS A 237 -45.80 53.41 13.25
N LYS A 238 -47.10 53.55 13.56
CA LYS A 238 -48.17 52.72 12.97
C LYS A 238 -48.32 52.93 11.45
N LYS A 239 -48.01 54.12 10.94
CA LYS A 239 -48.21 54.46 9.52
C LYS A 239 -47.10 53.93 8.59
N ASN A 240 -45.93 53.62 9.14
CA ASN A 240 -44.82 53.02 8.40
C ASN A 240 -44.87 51.48 8.38
N PHE A 241 -45.72 50.85 9.19
CA PHE A 241 -45.90 49.39 9.18
C PHE A 241 -46.95 48.91 8.14
N ASP A 242 -47.78 49.83 7.63
CA ASP A 242 -48.85 49.55 6.66
C ASP A 242 -48.48 49.98 5.20
N LYS A 243 -47.20 50.13 4.88
CA LYS A 243 -46.69 50.39 3.52
C LYS A 243 -45.53 49.47 3.19
#